data_AF-A0A9E3GQZ8-F1
#
_entry.id   AF-A0A9E3GQZ8-F1
#
_cell.length_a   1.000
_cell.length_b   1.000
_cell.length_c   1.000
_cell.angle_alpha   90.00
_cell.angle_beta   90.00
_cell.angle_gamma   90.00
#
_symmetry.space_group_name_H-M   'P 1'
#
loop_
_entity.id
_entity.type
_entity.pdbx_description
1 polymer ?
#
loop_
_entity_poly.entity_id
_entity_poly.type
_entity_poly.pdbx_seq_one_letter_code
_entity_poly.pdbx_strand_id
1 'polypeptide(L)'
;MRVLGVDPGLTRCGIGVVDGPPAAPVLVAKELVRTPREDPLEVRLDALHRAVAGAIARYRPHAIAVERVLFSSNVRSAMATGQAAGVALLAAAQARVPVTPYSPNDVKLTVAGHGGADKAEVGRMVAMQLGLAAAPRPADVADALAIALTHLAQARMGTARPQVAVGGGGARSRGWEAVLDNPHLRVAGGTAPGKRRLP
;
A
#
# COMPACT_ATOMS: atom_id res chain seq x y z
N MET A 1 -9.70 -3.46 12.77
CA MET A 1 -9.49 -2.60 11.58
C MET A 1 -8.75 -3.45 10.58
N ARG A 2 -9.25 -3.55 9.35
CA ARG A 2 -8.60 -4.33 8.31
C ARG A 2 -7.65 -3.47 7.49
N VAL A 3 -6.40 -3.88 7.37
CA VAL A 3 -5.35 -3.17 6.65
C VAL A 3 -4.78 -4.08 5.57
N LEU A 4 -4.64 -3.55 4.36
CA LEU A 4 -3.92 -4.18 3.27
C LEU A 4 -2.54 -3.52 3.14
N GLY A 5 -1.48 -4.26 3.41
CA GLY A 5 -0.09 -3.86 3.19
C GLY A 5 0.39 -4.25 1.80
N VAL A 6 1.14 -3.35 1.14
CA VAL A 6 1.77 -3.57 -0.16
C VAL A 6 3.26 -3.28 -0.05
N ASP A 7 4.08 -4.26 -0.39
CA ASP A 7 5.51 -4.12 -0.67
C ASP A 7 5.71 -4.10 -2.19
N PRO A 8 5.74 -2.91 -2.82
CA PRO A 8 5.65 -2.77 -4.27
C PRO A 8 6.98 -3.08 -4.94
N GLY A 9 6.96 -3.99 -5.91
CA GLY A 9 8.08 -4.22 -6.80
C GLY A 9 7.62 -4.74 -8.14
N LEU A 10 8.31 -4.31 -9.21
CA LEU A 10 7.88 -4.66 -10.56
C LEU A 10 7.99 -6.17 -10.80
N THR A 11 9.06 -6.82 -10.34
CA THR A 11 9.24 -8.28 -10.51
C THR A 11 8.51 -9.08 -9.43
N ARG A 12 8.44 -8.54 -8.21
CA ARG A 12 7.89 -9.18 -7.02
C ARG A 12 7.14 -8.12 -6.22
N CYS A 13 5.86 -8.34 -5.97
CA CYS A 13 5.04 -7.44 -5.18
C CYS A 13 4.36 -8.25 -4.08
N GLY A 14 4.68 -7.93 -2.83
CA GLY A 14 4.07 -8.57 -1.67
C GLY A 14 2.74 -7.90 -1.31
N ILE A 15 1.72 -8.70 -1.06
CA ILE A 15 0.43 -8.25 -0.53
C ILE A 15 0.16 -9.00 0.77
N GLY A 16 -0.14 -8.26 1.84
CA GLY A 16 -0.49 -8.81 3.15
C GLY A 16 -1.76 -8.18 3.68
N VAL A 17 -2.66 -8.96 4.25
CA VAL A 17 -3.89 -8.44 4.87
C VAL A 17 -3.93 -8.87 6.32
N VAL A 18 -4.07 -7.89 7.21
CA VAL A 18 -4.24 -8.10 8.65
C VAL A 18 -5.55 -7.48 9.10
N ASP A 19 -6.14 -8.01 10.16
CA ASP A 19 -7.36 -7.48 10.77
C ASP A 19 -7.27 -7.55 12.30
N GLY A 20 -8.22 -6.91 12.97
CA GLY A 20 -8.28 -6.84 14.43
C GLY A 20 -7.74 -5.55 15.01
N PRO A 21 -7.62 -5.48 16.36
CA PRO A 21 -7.01 -4.36 17.04
C PRO A 21 -5.47 -4.45 16.98
N PRO A 22 -4.75 -3.33 17.15
CA PRO A 22 -3.29 -3.32 17.20
C PRO A 22 -2.67 -4.22 18.27
N ALA A 23 -3.39 -4.49 19.36
CA ALA A 23 -2.94 -5.35 20.44
C ALA A 23 -3.06 -6.85 20.14
N ALA A 24 -3.89 -7.23 19.15
CA ALA A 24 -4.14 -8.62 18.79
C ALA A 24 -4.50 -8.71 17.29
N PRO A 25 -3.56 -8.37 16.39
CA PRO A 25 -3.78 -8.49 14.96
C PRO A 25 -3.82 -9.96 14.54
N VAL A 26 -4.64 -10.26 13.53
CA VAL A 26 -4.72 -11.59 12.92
C VAL A 26 -4.38 -11.51 11.43
N LEU A 27 -3.70 -12.54 10.94
CA LEU A 27 -3.44 -12.71 9.52
C LEU A 27 -4.75 -13.10 8.80
N VAL A 28 -5.13 -12.34 7.78
CA VAL A 28 -6.29 -12.66 6.92
C VAL A 28 -5.83 -13.33 5.62
N ALA A 29 -4.85 -12.74 4.94
CA ALA A 29 -4.37 -13.25 3.67
C ALA A 29 -2.94 -12.78 3.39
N LYS A 30 -2.25 -13.52 2.53
CA LYS A 30 -0.93 -13.15 2.01
C LYS A 30 -0.75 -13.67 0.59
N GLU A 31 -0.25 -12.83 -0.29
CA GLU A 31 -0.11 -13.11 -1.72
C GLU A 31 1.23 -12.55 -2.21
N LEU A 32 1.91 -13.28 -3.12
CA LEU A 32 3.06 -12.76 -3.85
C LEU A 32 2.69 -12.69 -5.33
N VAL A 33 2.71 -11.48 -5.89
CA VAL A 33 2.59 -11.28 -7.32
C VAL A 33 3.98 -11.34 -7.94
N ARG A 34 4.14 -12.15 -8.98
CA ARG A 34 5.38 -12.24 -9.75
C ARG A 34 5.09 -11.82 -11.18
N THR A 35 5.93 -10.95 -11.72
CA THR A 35 5.88 -10.63 -13.16
C THR A 35 7.26 -10.93 -13.78
N PRO A 36 7.31 -11.72 -14.87
CA PRO A 36 8.53 -11.96 -15.62
C PRO A 36 9.18 -10.65 -16.09
N ARG A 37 10.50 -10.60 -16.19
CA ARG A 37 11.21 -9.36 -16.59
C ARG A 37 11.20 -9.14 -18.10
N GLU A 38 11.04 -10.22 -18.83
CA GLU A 38 10.93 -10.35 -20.28
C GLU A 38 9.59 -9.83 -20.82
N ASP A 39 8.55 -9.78 -19.99
CA ASP A 39 7.25 -9.25 -20.38
C ASP A 39 7.30 -7.72 -20.54
N PRO A 40 6.52 -7.14 -21.48
CA PRO A 40 6.40 -5.69 -21.62
C PRO A 40 5.97 -5.00 -20.32
N LEU A 41 6.50 -3.80 -20.07
CA LEU A 41 6.29 -3.07 -18.82
C LEU A 41 4.80 -2.87 -18.49
N GLU A 42 4.01 -2.45 -19.48
CA GLU A 42 2.59 -2.19 -19.36
C GLU A 42 1.79 -3.44 -18.97
N VAL A 43 2.17 -4.62 -19.48
CA VAL A 43 1.55 -5.91 -19.12
C VAL A 43 1.85 -6.26 -17.67
N ARG A 44 3.09 -5.99 -17.23
CA ARG A 44 3.51 -6.22 -15.85
C ARG A 44 2.80 -5.27 -14.87
N LEU A 45 2.65 -4.00 -15.24
CA LEU A 45 1.91 -3.02 -14.44
C LEU A 45 0.43 -3.35 -14.36
N ASP A 46 -0.19 -3.83 -15.46
CA ASP A 46 -1.56 -4.34 -15.46
C ASP A 46 -1.73 -5.55 -14.53
N ALA A 47 -0.81 -6.52 -14.56
CA ALA A 47 -0.84 -7.66 -13.66
C ALA A 47 -0.77 -7.25 -12.18
N LEU A 48 0.08 -6.26 -11.85
CA LEU A 48 0.14 -5.68 -10.51
C LEU A 48 -1.17 -4.96 -10.13
N HIS A 49 -1.75 -4.18 -11.05
CA HIS A 49 -3.02 -3.49 -10.82
C HIS A 49 -4.13 -4.48 -10.51
N ARG A 50 -4.31 -5.51 -11.35
CA ARG A 50 -5.34 -6.54 -11.17
C ARG A 50 -5.20 -7.25 -9.83
N ALA A 51 -3.97 -7.56 -9.42
CA ALA A 51 -3.73 -8.21 -8.13
C ALA A 51 -4.10 -7.29 -6.95
N VAL A 52 -3.64 -6.03 -6.95
CA VAL A 52 -3.94 -5.09 -5.87
C VAL A 52 -5.44 -4.75 -5.85
N ALA A 53 -6.04 -4.42 -6.99
CA ALA A 53 -7.47 -4.13 -7.10
C ALA A 53 -8.32 -5.35 -6.70
N GLY A 54 -7.92 -6.55 -7.09
CA GLY A 54 -8.56 -7.81 -6.70
C GLY A 54 -8.52 -8.03 -5.19
N ALA A 55 -7.36 -7.79 -4.56
CA ALA A 55 -7.23 -7.89 -3.10
C ALA A 55 -8.09 -6.83 -2.38
N ILE A 56 -8.14 -5.59 -2.87
CA ILE A 56 -9.03 -4.55 -2.31
C ILE A 56 -10.50 -4.97 -2.42
N ALA A 57 -10.93 -5.45 -3.59
CA ALA A 57 -12.31 -5.87 -3.82
C ALA A 57 -12.69 -7.08 -2.96
N ARG A 58 -11.79 -8.07 -2.83
CA ARG A 58 -12.01 -9.30 -2.07
C ARG A 58 -12.04 -9.07 -0.56
N TYR A 59 -11.05 -8.33 -0.04
CA TYR A 59 -10.87 -8.23 1.41
C TYR A 59 -11.48 -6.96 2.02
N ARG A 60 -11.84 -5.96 1.21
CA ARG A 60 -12.47 -4.70 1.66
C ARG A 60 -11.72 -4.05 2.82
N PRO A 61 -10.43 -3.71 2.65
CA PRO A 61 -9.66 -3.09 3.71
C PRO A 61 -10.20 -1.68 4.04
N HIS A 62 -10.03 -1.27 5.29
CA HIS A 62 -10.35 0.09 5.76
C HIS A 62 -9.25 1.08 5.38
N ALA A 63 -8.02 0.60 5.23
CA ALA A 63 -6.87 1.38 4.80
C ALA A 63 -5.87 0.50 4.06
N ILE A 64 -5.07 1.14 3.22
CA ILE A 64 -3.95 0.53 2.52
C ILE A 64 -2.67 1.16 3.03
N ALA A 65 -1.67 0.33 3.32
CA ALA A 65 -0.35 0.74 3.73
C ALA A 65 0.64 0.32 2.63
N VAL A 66 1.48 1.25 2.16
CA VAL A 66 2.42 0.97 1.06
C VAL A 66 3.83 1.32 1.50
N GLU A 67 4.83 0.54 1.09
CA GLU A 67 6.22 0.95 1.29
C GLU A 67 6.50 2.28 0.55
N ARG A 68 7.10 3.23 1.25
CA ARG A 68 7.55 4.48 0.64
C ARG A 68 8.79 4.22 -0.19
N VAL A 69 8.73 4.63 -1.45
CA VAL A 69 9.90 4.64 -2.33
C VAL A 69 10.88 5.70 -1.83
N LEU A 70 12.03 5.27 -1.30
CA LEU A 70 13.13 6.15 -0.95
C LEU A 70 14.03 6.37 -2.17
N PHE A 71 14.59 7.58 -2.30
CA PHE A 71 15.58 7.88 -3.33
C PHE A 71 16.79 6.97 -3.14
N SER A 72 17.02 6.09 -4.10
CA SER A 72 18.17 5.18 -4.10
C SER A 72 19.24 5.72 -5.06
N SER A 73 20.50 5.38 -4.82
CA SER A 73 21.61 5.66 -5.76
C SER A 73 21.41 4.98 -7.13
N ASN A 74 20.57 3.94 -7.19
CA ASN A 74 20.20 3.27 -8.43
C ASN A 74 18.85 3.77 -8.97
N VAL A 75 18.93 4.73 -9.89
CA VAL A 75 17.75 5.36 -10.52
C VAL A 75 16.83 4.34 -11.20
N ARG A 76 17.39 3.29 -11.84
CA ARG A 76 16.57 2.29 -12.55
C ARG A 76 15.70 1.49 -11.60
N SER A 77 16.25 1.03 -10.48
CA SER A 77 15.49 0.31 -9.46
C SER A 77 14.46 1.22 -8.80
N ALA A 78 14.83 2.46 -8.48
CA ALA A 78 13.90 3.43 -7.91
C ALA A 78 12.72 3.75 -8.85
N MET A 79 12.97 3.89 -10.15
CA MET A 79 11.91 4.08 -11.15
C MET A 79 10.97 2.87 -11.21
N ALA A 80 11.49 1.65 -11.24
CA ALA A 80 10.68 0.43 -11.29
C ALA A 80 9.78 0.28 -10.04
N THR A 81 10.33 0.51 -8.84
CA THR A 81 9.57 0.51 -7.58
C THR A 81 8.55 1.66 -7.56
N GLY A 82 8.92 2.85 -8.04
CA GLY A 82 8.03 4.01 -8.16
C GLY A 82 6.82 3.74 -9.05
N GLN A 83 7.02 3.08 -10.20
CA GLN A 83 5.93 2.68 -11.08
C GLN A 83 4.99 1.65 -10.42
N ALA A 84 5.54 0.64 -9.75
CA ALA A 84 4.74 -0.35 -9.02
C ALA A 84 3.96 0.27 -7.84
N ALA A 85 4.57 1.18 -7.09
CA ALA A 85 3.91 1.92 -6.02
C ALA A 85 2.80 2.82 -6.58
N GLY A 86 3.04 3.49 -7.71
CA GLY A 86 2.02 4.29 -8.41
C GLY A 86 0.78 3.48 -8.80
N VAL A 87 0.96 2.23 -9.24
CA VAL A 87 -0.15 1.30 -9.52
C VAL A 87 -0.97 1.01 -8.26
N ALA A 88 -0.32 0.77 -7.13
CA ALA A 88 -1.00 0.53 -5.86
C ALA A 88 -1.80 1.76 -5.40
N LEU A 89 -1.21 2.96 -5.52
CA LEU A 89 -1.88 4.23 -5.23
C LEU A 89 -3.11 4.46 -6.12
N LEU A 90 -2.98 4.18 -7.42
CA LEU A 90 -4.09 4.31 -8.37
C LEU A 90 -5.23 3.35 -8.04
N ALA A 91 -4.93 2.08 -7.78
CA ALA A 91 -5.93 1.07 -7.42
C ALA A 91 -6.69 1.47 -6.14
N ALA A 92 -5.98 2.01 -5.15
CA ALA A 92 -6.59 2.51 -3.92
C ALA A 92 -7.52 3.71 -4.15
N ALA A 93 -7.08 4.69 -4.96
CA ALA A 93 -7.87 5.86 -5.30
C ALA A 93 -9.16 5.47 -6.05
N GLN A 94 -9.07 4.54 -7.02
CA GLN A 94 -10.23 4.00 -7.74
C GLN A 94 -11.22 3.30 -6.80
N ALA A 95 -10.72 2.61 -5.77
CA ALA A 95 -11.53 1.93 -4.78
C ALA A 95 -11.99 2.85 -3.62
N ARG A 96 -11.61 4.13 -3.62
CA ARG A 96 -11.87 5.10 -2.53
C ARG A 96 -11.35 4.63 -1.16
N VAL A 97 -10.24 3.89 -1.13
CA VAL A 97 -9.62 3.44 0.13
C VAL A 97 -8.42 4.33 0.46
N PRO A 98 -8.33 4.88 1.69
CA PRO A 98 -7.20 5.71 2.12
C PRO A 98 -5.88 4.95 2.04
N VAL A 99 -4.83 5.63 1.59
CA VAL A 99 -3.46 5.08 1.55
C VAL A 99 -2.52 5.87 2.45
N THR A 100 -1.66 5.16 3.19
CA THR A 100 -0.55 5.76 3.93
C THR A 100 0.79 5.13 3.54
N PRO A 101 1.78 5.92 3.09
CA PRO A 101 3.12 5.42 2.79
C PRO A 101 4.03 5.39 4.02
N TYR A 102 4.68 4.25 4.27
CA TYR A 102 5.62 4.05 5.38
C TYR A 102 7.05 3.84 4.91
N SER A 103 8.01 4.53 5.52
CA SER A 103 9.42 4.27 5.27
C SER A 103 9.87 2.97 5.92
N PRO A 104 10.97 2.36 5.46
CA PRO A 104 11.59 1.22 6.15
C PRO A 104 11.88 1.50 7.63
N ASN A 105 12.23 2.75 7.97
CA ASN A 105 12.49 3.12 9.36
C ASN A 105 11.21 3.13 10.20
N ASP A 106 10.10 3.61 9.65
CA ASP A 106 8.79 3.55 10.33
C ASP A 106 8.41 2.10 10.65
N VAL A 107 8.64 1.19 9.70
CA VAL A 107 8.38 -0.24 9.88
C VAL A 107 9.25 -0.82 10.97
N LYS A 108 10.56 -0.60 10.91
CA LYS A 108 11.51 -1.12 11.91
C LYS A 108 11.21 -0.60 13.32
N LEU A 109 11.01 0.71 13.47
CA LEU A 109 10.65 1.33 14.75
C LEU A 109 9.33 0.77 15.30
N THR A 110 8.33 0.57 14.46
CA THR A 110 7.00 0.15 14.90
C THR A 110 6.92 -1.35 15.19
N VAL A 111 7.56 -2.17 14.36
CA VAL A 111 7.46 -3.63 14.44
C VAL A 111 8.51 -4.23 15.37
N ALA A 112 9.75 -3.74 15.32
CA ALA A 112 10.87 -4.26 16.12
C ALA A 112 11.24 -3.36 17.32
N GLY A 113 10.71 -2.13 17.39
CA GLY A 113 10.97 -1.20 18.50
C GLY A 113 12.21 -0.31 18.30
N HIS A 114 13.02 -0.53 17.26
CA HIS A 114 14.18 0.30 16.94
C HIS A 114 14.47 0.35 15.43
N GLY A 115 15.10 1.44 14.96
CA GLY A 115 15.42 1.64 13.53
C GLY A 115 16.57 0.77 13.01
N GLY A 116 17.37 0.18 13.90
CA GLY A 116 18.52 -0.68 13.56
C GLY A 116 18.16 -2.12 13.18
N ALA A 117 16.89 -2.52 13.27
CA ALA A 117 16.49 -3.91 13.07
C ALA A 117 16.80 -4.41 11.66
N ASP A 118 17.26 -5.65 11.56
CA ASP A 118 17.51 -6.31 10.27
C ASP A 118 16.22 -6.98 9.73
N LYS A 119 16.26 -7.45 8.47
CA LYS A 119 15.08 -8.09 7.84
C LYS A 119 14.66 -9.38 8.55
N ALA A 120 15.59 -10.15 9.10
CA ALA A 120 15.28 -11.41 9.77
C ALA A 120 14.58 -11.14 11.10
N GLU A 121 15.03 -10.13 11.85
CA GLU A 121 14.42 -9.64 13.06
C GLU A 121 13.00 -9.15 12.81
N VAL A 122 12.80 -8.25 11.84
CA VAL A 122 11.46 -7.79 11.46
C VAL A 122 10.55 -8.99 11.12
N GLY A 123 11.03 -9.95 10.34
CA GLY A 123 10.27 -11.16 10.01
C GLY A 123 9.87 -12.02 11.22
N ARG A 124 10.75 -12.15 12.23
CA ARG A 124 10.42 -12.84 13.49
C ARG A 124 9.36 -12.08 14.28
N MET A 125 9.48 -10.75 14.35
CA MET A 125 8.51 -9.90 15.05
C MET A 125 7.13 -9.95 14.39
N VAL A 126 7.07 -9.95 13.06
CA VAL A 126 5.82 -10.18 12.31
C VAL A 126 5.19 -11.51 12.68
N ALA A 127 5.98 -12.60 12.72
CA ALA A 127 5.46 -13.90 13.12
C ALA A 127 4.90 -13.88 14.54
N MET A 128 5.64 -13.31 15.49
CA MET A 128 5.22 -13.20 16.89
C MET A 128 3.90 -12.42 17.02
N GLN A 129 3.79 -11.24 16.38
CA GLN A 129 2.60 -10.39 16.46
C GLN A 129 1.36 -11.04 15.82
N LEU A 130 1.55 -11.86 14.79
CA LEU A 130 0.47 -12.57 14.09
C LEU A 130 0.24 -14.00 14.62
N GLY A 131 0.94 -14.41 15.68
CA GLY A 131 0.82 -15.76 16.26
C GLY A 131 1.25 -16.89 15.31
N LEU A 132 2.21 -16.64 14.42
CA LEU A 132 2.72 -17.59 13.46
C LEU A 132 3.92 -18.36 14.02
N ALA A 133 4.02 -19.66 13.70
CA ALA A 133 5.13 -20.51 14.15
C ALA A 133 6.50 -20.11 13.56
N ALA A 134 6.52 -19.40 12.43
CA ALA A 134 7.73 -18.96 11.76
C ALA A 134 7.49 -17.69 10.94
N ALA A 135 8.59 -16.98 10.62
CA ALA A 135 8.57 -15.81 9.75
C ALA A 135 7.84 -16.11 8.43
N PRO A 136 6.90 -15.25 7.98
CA PRO A 136 6.27 -15.39 6.69
C PRO A 136 7.31 -15.47 5.57
N ARG A 137 7.07 -16.37 4.61
CA ARG A 137 7.85 -16.44 3.37
C ARG A 137 6.90 -16.28 2.19
N PRO A 138 7.38 -15.72 1.07
CA PRO A 138 8.70 -15.12 0.85
C PRO A 138 8.90 -13.76 1.56
N ALA A 139 10.12 -13.20 1.50
CA ALA A 139 10.47 -11.95 2.19
C ALA A 139 9.56 -10.78 1.84
N ASP A 140 9.18 -10.62 0.57
CA ASP A 140 8.28 -9.55 0.11
C ASP A 140 6.90 -9.63 0.81
N VAL A 141 6.45 -10.85 1.13
CA VAL A 141 5.21 -11.07 1.88
C VAL A 141 5.38 -10.72 3.36
N ALA A 142 6.54 -11.02 3.95
CA ALA A 142 6.84 -10.59 5.31
C ALA A 142 6.90 -9.06 5.41
N ASP A 143 7.53 -8.41 4.43
CA ASP A 143 7.64 -6.95 4.34
C ASP A 143 6.24 -6.31 4.19
N ALA A 144 5.38 -6.85 3.33
CA ALA A 144 3.99 -6.40 3.19
C ALA A 144 3.16 -6.54 4.49
N LEU A 145 3.31 -7.65 5.22
CA LEU A 145 2.65 -7.83 6.52
C LEU A 145 3.20 -6.87 7.58
N ALA A 146 4.52 -6.62 7.60
CA ALA A 146 5.13 -5.65 8.49
C ALA A 146 4.60 -4.22 8.24
N ILE A 147 4.42 -3.84 6.97
CA ILE A 147 3.84 -2.56 6.56
C ILE A 147 2.38 -2.45 7.05
N ALA A 148 1.59 -3.52 6.92
CA ALA A 148 0.21 -3.53 7.39
C ALA A 148 0.12 -3.39 8.93
N LEU A 149 0.97 -4.11 9.67
CA LEU A 149 1.08 -4.01 11.13
C LEU A 149 1.52 -2.61 11.59
N THR A 150 2.45 -2.01 10.85
CA THR A 150 2.91 -0.64 11.10
C THR A 150 1.75 0.35 11.05
N HIS A 151 0.91 0.26 10.03
CA HIS A 151 -0.27 1.11 9.93
C HIS A 151 -1.26 0.88 11.07
N LEU A 152 -1.54 -0.38 11.39
CA LEU A 152 -2.47 -0.72 12.47
C LEU A 152 -2.00 -0.14 13.81
N ALA A 153 -0.71 -0.23 14.12
CA ALA A 153 -0.12 0.34 15.33
C ALA A 153 -0.17 1.88 15.34
N GLN A 154 0.18 2.54 14.23
CA GLN A 154 0.17 4.00 14.17
C GLN A 154 -1.23 4.62 14.13
N ALA A 155 -2.23 3.89 13.59
CA ALA A 155 -3.62 4.31 13.63
C ALA A 155 -4.13 4.45 15.08
N ARG A 156 -3.68 3.57 15.99
CA ARG A 156 -4.01 3.67 17.43
C ARG A 156 -3.48 4.94 18.08
N MET A 157 -2.28 5.35 17.71
CA MET A 157 -1.59 6.49 18.31
C MET A 157 -2.08 7.83 17.74
N GLY A 158 -2.99 7.82 16.76
CA GLY A 158 -3.39 9.02 16.01
C GLY A 158 -2.25 9.60 15.15
N THR A 159 -1.17 8.83 14.96
CA THR A 159 0.03 9.27 14.21
C THR A 159 0.03 8.80 12.77
N ALA A 160 -0.90 7.92 12.38
CA ALA A 160 -1.14 7.58 10.98
C ALA A 160 -1.62 8.82 10.21
N ARG A 161 -0.67 9.57 9.67
CA ARG A 161 -0.96 10.72 8.80
C ARG A 161 -1.12 10.21 7.37
N PRO A 162 -2.28 10.41 6.71
CA PRO A 162 -2.36 10.19 5.28
C PRO A 162 -1.41 11.19 4.61
N GLN A 163 -0.22 10.72 4.26
CA GLN A 163 0.69 11.50 3.44
C GLN A 163 0.21 11.33 2.01
N VAL A 164 -0.46 12.36 1.50
CA VAL A 164 -0.66 12.50 0.05
C VAL A 164 0.73 12.48 -0.56
N ALA A 165 1.01 11.45 -1.36
CA ALA A 165 2.26 11.38 -2.07
C ALA A 165 2.31 12.55 -3.07
N VAL A 166 3.35 13.38 -2.92
CA VAL A 166 3.82 14.48 -3.78
C VAL A 166 3.35 15.91 -3.40
N GLY A 167 4.34 16.76 -3.09
CA GLY A 167 4.32 18.21 -3.29
C GLY A 167 4.20 19.04 -2.00
N GLY A 168 5.29 19.71 -1.61
CA GLY A 168 5.31 20.59 -0.43
C GLY A 168 4.22 21.65 -0.45
N GLY A 169 3.46 21.73 0.64
CA GLY A 169 2.42 22.74 0.84
C GLY A 169 1.53 22.35 2.01
N GLY A 170 1.55 23.14 3.08
CA GLY A 170 0.76 22.93 4.28
C GLY A 170 -0.75 23.07 4.02
N ALA A 171 -1.39 22.02 3.53
CA ALA A 171 -2.84 21.93 3.52
C ALA A 171 -3.29 21.10 4.73
N ARG A 172 -4.10 21.72 5.61
CA ARG A 172 -4.85 21.02 6.67
C ARG A 172 -5.55 19.82 6.04
N SER A 173 -5.35 18.64 6.63
CA SER A 173 -5.80 17.35 6.10
C SER A 173 -7.31 17.38 5.85
N ARG A 174 -7.71 17.54 4.59
CA ARG A 174 -9.08 17.23 4.15
C ARG A 174 -9.26 15.73 4.27
N GLY A 175 -10.46 15.28 4.65
CA GLY A 175 -10.79 13.85 4.61
C GLY A 175 -10.57 13.30 3.20
N TRP A 176 -10.16 12.03 3.09
CA TRP A 176 -9.82 11.38 1.83
C TRP A 176 -10.92 11.54 0.76
N GLU A 177 -12.18 11.46 1.17
CA GLU A 177 -13.36 11.68 0.32
C GLU A 177 -13.39 13.10 -0.29
N ALA A 178 -13.11 14.13 0.51
CA ALA A 178 -13.09 15.52 0.05
C ALA A 178 -11.91 15.83 -0.89
N VAL A 179 -10.84 15.00 -0.89
CA VAL A 179 -9.75 15.09 -1.87
C VAL A 179 -10.19 14.48 -3.20
N LEU A 180 -10.86 13.33 -3.18
CA LEU A 180 -11.34 12.66 -4.40
C LEU A 180 -12.49 13.41 -5.08
N ASP A 181 -13.38 14.01 -4.30
CA ASP A 181 -14.50 14.81 -4.82
C ASP A 181 -14.09 16.27 -5.12
N ASN A 182 -12.78 16.56 -5.20
CA ASN A 182 -12.27 17.90 -5.48
C ASN A 182 -12.72 18.35 -6.89
N PRO A 183 -13.51 19.43 -7.02
CA PRO A 183 -14.06 19.89 -8.28
C PRO A 183 -13.00 20.41 -9.26
N HIS A 184 -11.75 20.56 -8.84
CA HIS A 184 -10.61 20.89 -9.69
C HIS A 184 -9.94 19.65 -10.33
N LEU A 185 -10.26 18.43 -9.88
CA LEU A 185 -9.88 17.18 -10.55
C LEU A 185 -10.78 16.92 -11.77
N ARG A 186 -10.88 17.91 -12.68
CA ARG A 186 -11.60 17.76 -13.94
C ARG A 186 -10.61 17.41 -15.04
N VAL A 187 -10.91 16.36 -15.78
CA VAL A 187 -10.34 16.19 -17.12
C VAL A 187 -10.87 17.34 -17.97
N ALA A 188 -10.01 18.27 -18.35
CA ALA A 188 -10.41 19.35 -19.25
C ALA A 188 -10.91 18.72 -20.57
N GLY A 189 -12.21 18.87 -20.87
CA GLY A 189 -12.79 18.49 -22.17
C GLY A 189 -13.77 17.30 -22.21
N GLY A 190 -14.15 16.70 -21.08
CA GLY A 190 -15.20 15.66 -21.08
C GLY A 190 -16.59 16.24 -21.35
N THR A 191 -17.10 16.14 -22.57
CA THR A 191 -18.50 16.41 -22.89
C THR A 191 -19.40 15.48 -22.05
N ALA A 192 -20.25 16.07 -21.21
CA ALA A 192 -21.30 15.31 -20.53
C ALA A 192 -22.16 14.58 -21.58
N PRO A 193 -22.56 13.31 -21.36
CA PRO A 193 -23.47 12.65 -22.27
C PRO A 193 -24.78 13.45 -22.29
N GLY A 194 -25.05 14.08 -23.43
CA GLY A 194 -26.23 14.90 -23.63
C GLY A 194 -27.49 14.12 -23.27
N LYS A 195 -28.38 14.75 -22.52
CA LYS A 195 -29.74 14.26 -22.27
C LYS A 195 -30.39 13.97 -23.63
N ARG A 196 -30.45 12.70 -24.04
CA ARG A 196 -31.35 12.28 -25.12
C ARG A 196 -32.76 12.55 -24.62
N ARG A 197 -33.40 13.60 -25.13
CA ARG A 197 -34.86 13.65 -25.16
C ARG A 197 -35.28 12.60 -26.16
N LEU A 198 -35.93 11.55 -25.66
CA LEU A 198 -36.68 10.64 -26.53
C LEU A 198 -37.91 11.39 -27.05
N PRO A 199 -38.33 11.12 -28.30
CA PRO A 199 -39.54 11.70 -28.89
C PRO A 199 -40.82 11.22 -28.19
#